data_AF-A0A920LT68-F1
#
_entry.id   AF-A0A920LT68-F1
#
_cell.length_a   1.000
_cell.length_b   1.000
_cell.length_c   1.000
_cell.angle_alpha   90.00
_cell.angle_beta   90.00
_cell.angle_gamma   90.00
#
_symmetry.space_group_name_H-M   'P 1'
#
loop_
_entity.id
_entity.type
_entity.pdbx_description
1 polymer ?
#
loop_
_entity_poly.entity_id
_entity_poly.type
_entity_poly.pdbx_seq_one_letter_code
_entity_poly.pdbx_strand_id
1 'polypeptide(L)' 'MGNYGPPGTPADIVAKLNSALREAATDASVRDALVKGGYNPIIQTVDEVNAFMDAQIAIYE' A
#
# COMPACT_ATOMS: atom_id res chain seq x y z
N MET A 1 1.36 6.45 -1.47
CA MET A 1 1.62 6.29 -0.03
C MET A 1 1.38 4.84 0.31
N GLY A 2 2.40 4.14 0.80
CA GLY A 2 2.32 2.72 1.19
C GLY A 2 1.98 2.57 2.68
N ASN A 3 1.49 1.38 3.06
CA ASN A 3 1.31 1.01 4.46
C ASN A 3 2.48 0.13 4.91
N TYR A 4 3.15 0.51 5.99
CA TYR A 4 4.36 -0.16 6.46
C TYR A 4 4.21 -0.54 7.93
N GLY A 5 4.68 -1.74 8.28
CA GLY A 5 4.76 -2.22 9.65
C GLY A 5 6.21 -2.38 10.10
N PRO A 6 6.49 -2.43 11.41
CA PRO A 6 7.81 -2.77 11.92
C PRO A 6 8.26 -4.17 11.45
N PRO A 7 9.58 -4.42 11.32
CA PRO A 7 10.10 -5.76 11.10
C PRO A 7 9.58 -6.73 12.17
N GLY A 8 9.14 -7.91 11.74
CA GLY A 8 8.57 -8.92 12.64
C GLY A 8 7.09 -8.72 13.00
N THR A 9 6.39 -7.79 12.33
CA THR A 9 4.91 -7.71 12.43
C THR A 9 4.30 -9.09 12.10
N PRO A 10 3.45 -9.65 12.96
CA PRO A 10 2.84 -10.96 12.73
C PRO A 10 2.06 -11.04 11.41
N ALA A 11 2.16 -12.18 10.73
CA ALA A 11 1.60 -12.37 9.38
C ALA A 11 0.08 -12.23 9.34
N ASP A 12 -0.63 -12.61 10.39
CA ASP A 12 -2.08 -12.45 10.54
C ASP A 12 -2.48 -10.98 10.64
N ILE A 13 -1.70 -10.16 11.34
CA ILE A 13 -1.89 -8.71 11.42
C ILE A 13 -1.64 -8.06 10.05
N VAL A 14 -0.57 -8.46 9.36
CA VAL A 14 -0.29 -7.99 7.99
C VAL A 14 -1.44 -8.34 7.06
N ALA A 15 -1.94 -9.58 7.11
CA ALA A 15 -3.06 -10.03 6.28
C ALA A 15 -4.33 -9.22 6.56
N LYS A 16 -4.66 -8.98 7.83
CA LYS A 16 -5.83 -8.20 8.24
C LYS A 16 -5.77 -6.76 7.73
N LEU A 17 -4.61 -6.11 7.89
CA LEU A 17 -4.40 -4.74 7.43
C LEU A 17 -4.48 -4.63 5.90
N ASN A 18 -3.88 -5.57 5.17
CA ASN A 18 -3.95 -5.59 3.71
C ASN A 18 -5.37 -5.81 3.18
N SER A 19 -6.15 -6.66 3.85
CA SER A 19 -7.56 -6.85 3.49
C SER A 19 -8.36 -5.56 3.66
N ALA A 20 -8.21 -4.89 4.81
CA ALA A 20 -8.90 -3.62 5.08
C ALA A 20 -8.50 -2.51 4.10
N LEU A 21 -7.22 -2.45 3.73
CA LEU A 21 -6.73 -1.50 2.73
C LEU A 21 -7.31 -1.75 1.34
N ARG A 22 -7.43 -3.02 0.92
CA ARG A 22 -8.06 -3.35 -0.36
C ARG A 22 -9.53 -2.96 -0.38
N GLU A 23 -10.25 -3.27 0.69
CA GLU A 23 -11.66 -2.90 0.83
C GLU A 23 -11.84 -1.38 0.74
N ALA A 24 -11.06 -0.61 1.50
CA ALA A 24 -11.08 0.84 1.46
C ALA A 24 -10.69 1.39 0.07
N ALA A 25 -9.72 0.79 -0.61
CA ALA A 25 -9.30 1.22 -1.95
C ALA A 25 -10.35 0.93 -3.04
N THR A 26 -11.24 -0.05 -2.81
CA THR A 26 -12.38 -0.33 -3.70
C THR A 26 -13.63 0.50 -3.38
N ASP A 27 -13.64 1.22 -2.26
CA ASP A 27 -14.72 2.14 -1.91
C ASP A 27 -14.67 3.38 -2.82
N ALA A 28 -15.80 3.67 -3.48
CA ALA A 28 -15.91 4.78 -4.42
C ALA A 28 -15.68 6.14 -3.73
N SER A 29 -16.16 6.32 -2.51
CA SER A 29 -16.00 7.58 -1.78
C SER A 29 -14.54 7.84 -1.41
N VAL A 30 -13.80 6.79 -1.06
CA VAL A 30 -12.36 6.87 -0.77
C VAL A 30 -11.58 7.18 -2.04
N ARG A 31 -11.87 6.47 -3.14
CA ARG A 31 -11.25 6.71 -4.44
C ARG A 31 -11.49 8.14 -4.92
N ASP A 32 -12.72 8.62 -4.84
CA ASP A 32 -13.09 9.96 -5.29
C ASP A 32 -12.42 11.05 -4.46
N ALA A 33 -12.31 10.85 -3.14
CA ALA A 33 -11.57 11.76 -2.26
C ALA A 33 -10.08 11.82 -2.64
N LEU A 34 -9.46 10.68 -2.93
CA LEU A 34 -8.05 10.61 -3.36
C LEU A 34 -7.84 11.30 -4.72
N VAL A 35 -8.68 11.02 -5.71
CA VAL A 35 -8.61 11.66 -7.03
C VAL A 35 -8.84 13.17 -6.93
N LYS A 36 -9.83 13.62 -6.14
CA LYS A 36 -10.07 15.03 -5.87
C LYS A 36 -8.89 15.71 -5.18
N GLY A 37 -8.16 14.98 -4.36
CA GLY A 37 -6.91 15.42 -3.73
C GLY A 37 -5.70 15.46 -4.68
N GLY A 38 -5.85 15.06 -5.95
CA GLY A 38 -4.77 15.02 -6.93
C GLY A 38 -3.92 13.75 -6.88
N TYR A 39 -4.37 12.71 -6.18
CA TYR A 39 -3.68 11.43 -6.10
C TYR A 39 -4.15 10.46 -7.19
N ASN A 40 -3.23 9.63 -7.66
CA ASN A 40 -3.53 8.45 -8.47
C ASN A 40 -3.37 7.20 -7.58
N PRO A 41 -4.44 6.66 -6.98
CA PRO A 41 -4.34 5.51 -6.10
C PRO A 41 -3.91 4.25 -6.86
N ILE A 42 -2.88 3.57 -6.35
CA ILE A 42 -2.38 2.32 -6.89
C ILE A 42 -2.63 1.24 -5.83
N ILE A 43 -3.28 0.15 -6.23
CA ILE A 43 -3.47 -1.04 -5.39
C ILE A 43 -2.34 -2.00 -5.72
N GLN A 44 -1.50 -2.30 -4.73
CA GLN A 44 -0.36 -3.20 -4.86
C GLN A 44 -0.47 -4.34 -3.84
N THR A 45 0.07 -5.50 -4.20
CA THR A 45 0.38 -6.60 -3.30
C THR A 45 1.62 -6.26 -2.44
N VAL A 46 1.85 -7.06 -1.39
CA VAL A 46 3.06 -6.92 -0.56
C VAL A 46 4.33 -7.11 -1.39
N ASP A 47 4.35 -8.12 -2.26
CA ASP A 47 5.50 -8.42 -3.10
C ASP A 47 5.80 -7.29 -4.09
N GLU A 48 4.76 -6.69 -4.69
CA GLU A 48 4.92 -5.54 -5.60
C GLU A 48 5.45 -4.30 -4.88
N VAL A 49 5.01 -4.05 -3.65
CA VAL A 49 5.53 -2.91 -2.86
C VAL A 49 6.97 -3.16 -2.43
N ASN A 50 7.32 -4.39 -2.04
CA ASN A 50 8.70 -4.75 -1.68
C ASN A 50 9.64 -4.59 -2.88
N ALA A 51 9.26 -5.14 -4.05
CA ALA A 51 10.05 -5.01 -5.26
C ALA A 51 10.22 -3.54 -5.69
N PHE A 52 9.18 -2.72 -5.54
CA PHE A 52 9.27 -1.28 -5.80
C PHE A 52 10.27 -0.60 -4.86
N MET A 53 10.21 -0.90 -3.56
CA MET A 53 11.12 -0.31 -2.57
C MET A 53 12.56 -0.75 -2.81
N ASP A 54 12.82 -2.02 -3.12
CA ASP A 54 14.15 -2.54 -3.45
C ASP A 54 14.73 -1.81 -4.66
N ALA A 55 13.92 -1.61 -5.71
CA ALA A 55 14.33 -0.87 -6.90
C ALA A 55 14.63 0.61 -6.60
N GLN A 56 13.85 1.25 -5.72
CA GLN A 56 14.11 2.62 -5.30
C GLN A 56 15.39 2.74 -4.48
N ILE A 57 15.63 1.83 -3.53
CA ILE A 57 16.87 1.80 -2.74
C ILE A 57 18.08 1.73 -3.66
N ALA A 58 18.07 0.81 -4.64
CA ALA A 58 19.18 0.65 -5.59
C ALA A 58 19.46 1.88 -6.48
N ILE A 59 18.49 2.78 -6.67
CA ILE A 59 18.67 4.04 -7.42
C ILE A 59 19.36 5.10 -6.56
N TYR A 60 19.15 5.07 -5.24
CA TYR A 60 19.59 6.10 -4.30
C TYR A 60 20.78 5.70 -3.44
N GLU A 61 21.27 4.47 -3.56
CA GLU A 61 22.61 4.02 -3.11
C GLU A 61 23.70 4.35 -4.14
#